data_AF-A0A1R1JR13-F1
#
_entry.id   AF-A0A1R1JR13-F1
#
_cell.length_a   1.000
_cell.length_b   1.000
_cell.length_c   1.000
_cell.angle_alpha   90.00
_cell.angle_beta   90.00
_cell.angle_gamma   90.00
#
_symmetry.space_group_name_H-M   'P 1'
#
loop_
_entity.id
_entity.type
_entity.pdbx_description
1 polymer ?
#
loop_
_entity_poly.entity_id
_entity_poly.type
_entity_poly.pdbx_seq_one_letter_code
_entity_poly.pdbx_strand_id
1 'polypeptide(L)'
;MLKDRRFQIWLAVFALVAMPLVALLWPRSPQYPSIGGGGYDLSEFVYTLALLAFSGVWSLIALLVAFGRNEATAARRAYALAGIGAATFVMAAIAFGHHLH
;
A
#
# COMPACT_ATOMS: atom_id res chain seq x y z
N MET A 1 -0.50 21.04 18.02
CA MET A 1 0.32 20.48 16.92
C MET A 1 0.94 19.10 17.23
N LEU A 2 1.34 18.77 18.46
CA LEU A 2 1.89 17.43 18.79
C LEU A 2 0.88 16.26 18.68
N LYS A 3 -0.42 16.53 18.87
CA LYS A 3 -1.48 15.49 18.87
C LYS A 3 -1.67 14.84 17.50
N ASP A 4 -1.35 15.53 16.40
CA ASP A 4 -1.48 15.04 15.01
C ASP A 4 -0.21 14.39 14.49
N ARG A 5 0.93 14.63 15.15
CA ARG A 5 2.25 14.18 14.68
C ARG A 5 2.32 12.67 14.54
N ARG A 6 1.70 11.91 15.47
CA ARG A 6 1.64 10.44 15.38
C ARG A 6 0.85 9.99 14.15
N PHE A 7 -0.33 10.56 13.92
CA PHE A 7 -1.13 10.23 12.73
C PHE A 7 -0.36 10.55 11.44
N GLN A 8 0.27 11.73 11.38
CA GLN A 8 1.08 12.15 10.23
C GLN A 8 2.29 11.25 10.01
N ILE A 9 2.98 10.80 11.06
CA ILE A 9 4.09 9.86 10.96
C ILE A 9 3.60 8.53 10.38
N TRP A 10 2.51 7.98 10.91
CA TRP A 10 1.95 6.73 10.38
C TRP A 10 1.52 6.89 8.92
N LEU A 11 0.87 7.98 8.56
CA LEU A 11 0.50 8.27 7.19
C LEU A 11 1.73 8.44 6.28
N ALA A 12 2.79 9.09 6.76
CA ALA A 12 4.04 9.26 6.02
C ALA A 12 4.75 7.92 5.82
N VAL A 13 4.79 7.05 6.82
CA VAL A 13 5.34 5.69 6.71
C VAL A 13 4.55 4.88 5.68
N PHE A 14 3.21 4.97 5.71
CA PHE A 14 2.37 4.33 4.70
C PHE A 14 2.72 4.82 3.29
N ALA A 15 2.76 6.14 3.09
CA ALA A 15 3.07 6.74 1.80
C ALA A 15 4.48 6.38 1.32
N LEU A 16 5.46 6.33 2.23
CA LEU A 16 6.84 5.98 1.93
C LEU A 16 6.98 4.57 1.35
N VAL A 17 6.10 3.64 1.71
CA VAL A 17 6.11 2.27 1.19
C VAL A 17 5.18 2.12 -0.01
N ALA A 18 3.96 2.64 0.07
CA ALA A 18 2.95 2.47 -0.96
C ALA A 18 3.26 3.25 -2.24
N MET A 19 3.75 4.49 -2.14
CA MET A 19 4.00 5.34 -3.32
C MET A 19 5.09 4.78 -4.24
N PRO A 20 6.25 4.31 -3.74
CA PRO A 20 7.24 3.67 -4.60
C PRO A 20 6.71 2.43 -5.30
N LEU A 21 5.93 1.58 -4.61
CA LEU A 21 5.33 0.39 -5.23
C LEU A 21 4.37 0.78 -6.37
N VAL A 22 3.52 1.78 -6.13
CA VAL A 22 2.63 2.33 -7.18
C VAL A 22 3.44 2.93 -8.34
N ALA A 23 4.52 3.64 -8.07
CA ALA A 23 5.38 4.24 -9.10
C ALA A 23 6.18 3.20 -9.90
N LEU A 24 6.49 2.05 -9.31
CA LEU A 24 7.10 0.91 -10.00
C LEU A 24 6.09 0.18 -10.90
N LEU A 25 4.81 0.13 -10.49
CA LEU A 25 3.71 -0.45 -11.26
C LEU A 25 3.13 0.51 -12.32
N TRP A 26 3.54 1.78 -12.32
CA TRP A 26 3.07 2.73 -13.31
C TRP A 26 3.56 2.31 -14.71
N PRO A 27 2.70 2.32 -15.75
CA PRO A 27 3.09 1.90 -17.09
C PRO A 27 4.33 2.65 -17.57
N ARG A 28 5.39 1.92 -17.93
CA ARG A 28 6.59 2.48 -18.57
C ARG A 28 6.73 1.90 -19.96
N SER A 29 7.28 2.70 -20.86
CA SER A 29 7.70 2.20 -22.17
C SER A 29 8.71 1.06 -21.97
N PRO A 30 8.62 -0.06 -22.72
CA PRO A 30 9.54 -1.18 -22.58
C PRO A 30 10.98 -0.67 -22.74
N GLN A 31 11.78 -0.79 -21.66
CA GLN A 31 13.06 -0.09 -21.59
C GLN A 31 14.13 -0.76 -22.46
N TYR A 32 14.03 -2.05 -22.76
CA TYR A 32 14.97 -2.75 -23.64
C TYR A 32 14.33 -3.95 -24.34
N PRO A 33 14.67 -4.22 -25.61
CA PRO A 33 14.40 -5.52 -26.21
C PRO A 33 15.22 -6.59 -25.46
N SER A 34 14.64 -7.78 -25.22
CA SER A 34 15.36 -8.87 -24.57
C SER A 34 16.52 -9.35 -25.46
N ILE A 35 17.74 -8.86 -25.23
CA ILE A 35 18.93 -9.35 -25.92
C ILE A 35 19.41 -10.59 -25.17
N GLY A 36 18.98 -11.78 -25.62
CA GLY A 36 19.71 -13.02 -25.30
C GLY A 36 19.19 -13.92 -24.17
N GLY A 37 17.93 -13.82 -23.75
CA GLY A 37 17.36 -14.82 -22.84
C GLY A 37 16.02 -14.37 -22.26
N GLY A 38 14.98 -15.19 -22.46
CA GLY A 38 13.62 -14.97 -21.96
C GLY A 38 13.52 -15.09 -20.44
N GLY A 39 14.16 -14.18 -19.71
CA GLY A 39 13.92 -13.98 -18.30
C GLY A 39 12.50 -13.45 -18.11
N TYR A 40 11.67 -14.21 -17.39
CA TYR A 40 10.37 -13.72 -16.96
C TYR A 40 10.57 -12.52 -16.05
N ASP A 41 10.03 -11.37 -16.43
CA ASP A 41 9.98 -10.22 -15.57
C ASP A 41 8.83 -10.40 -14.56
N LEU A 42 9.15 -10.93 -13.38
CA LEU A 42 8.19 -11.07 -12.27
C LEU A 42 8.00 -9.76 -11.49
N SER A 43 8.60 -8.64 -11.91
CA SER A 43 8.56 -7.40 -11.13
C SER A 43 7.13 -6.93 -10.89
N GLU A 44 6.29 -6.92 -11.93
CA GLU A 44 4.88 -6.53 -11.82
C GLU A 44 4.09 -7.43 -10.87
N PHE A 45 4.30 -8.75 -10.95
CA PHE A 45 3.71 -9.72 -10.01
C PHE A 45 4.14 -9.43 -8.58
N VAL A 46 5.44 -9.29 -8.34
CA VAL A 46 6.03 -9.07 -7.00
C VAL A 46 5.58 -7.75 -6.41
N TYR A 47 5.61 -6.67 -7.18
CA TYR A 47 5.21 -5.34 -6.70
C TYR A 47 3.70 -5.25 -6.44
N THR A 48 2.88 -5.91 -7.27
CA THR A 48 1.43 -6.02 -7.05
C THR A 48 1.15 -6.77 -5.75
N LEU A 49 1.76 -7.94 -5.58
CA LEU A 49 1.59 -8.75 -4.38
C LEU A 49 2.08 -8.01 -3.13
N ALA A 50 3.23 -7.33 -3.21
CA ALA A 50 3.76 -6.53 -2.11
C ALA A 50 2.83 -5.38 -1.73
N LEU A 51 2.27 -4.65 -2.71
CA LEU A 51 1.34 -3.56 -2.47
C LEU A 51 0.05 -4.05 -1.81
N LEU A 52 -0.51 -5.17 -2.28
CA LEU A 52 -1.70 -5.78 -1.69
C LEU A 52 -1.42 -6.31 -0.29
N ALA A 53 -0.34 -7.06 -0.08
CA ALA A 53 0.02 -7.58 1.24
C ALA A 53 0.26 -6.45 2.24
N PHE A 54 1.03 -5.43 1.85
CA PHE A 54 1.33 -4.27 2.70
C PHE A 54 0.05 -3.50 3.06
N SER A 55 -0.75 -3.11 2.07
CA SER A 55 -1.97 -2.32 2.32
C SER A 55 -3.03 -3.11 3.10
N GLY A 56 -3.15 -4.42 2.85
CA GLY A 56 -4.03 -5.31 3.61
C GLY A 56 -3.61 -5.43 5.08
N VAL A 57 -2.34 -5.78 5.33
CA VAL A 57 -1.79 -5.90 6.70
C VAL A 57 -1.84 -4.56 7.43
N TRP A 58 -1.49 -3.46 6.77
CA TRP A 58 -1.58 -2.12 7.33
C TRP A 58 -3.00 -1.80 7.81
N SER A 59 -4.00 -2.10 6.98
CA SER A 59 -5.41 -1.86 7.29
C SER A 59 -5.86 -2.66 8.50
N LEU A 60 -5.50 -3.94 8.56
CA LEU A 60 -5.81 -4.81 9.70
C LEU A 60 -5.17 -4.31 10.99
N ILE A 61 -3.88 -3.95 10.95
CA ILE A 61 -3.18 -3.41 12.12
C ILE A 61 -3.82 -2.10 12.58
N ALA A 62 -4.09 -1.17 11.67
CA ALA A 62 -4.72 0.11 11.99
C ALA A 62 -6.13 -0.07 12.58
N LEU A 63 -6.89 -1.06 12.09
CA LEU A 63 -8.21 -1.40 12.60
C LEU A 63 -8.12 -1.98 14.02
N LEU A 64 -7.20 -2.93 14.27
CA LEU A 64 -6.96 -3.49 15.60
C LEU A 64 -6.52 -2.41 16.60
N VAL A 65 -5.65 -1.49 16.18
CA VAL A 65 -5.26 -0.33 17.00
C VAL A 65 -6.44 0.57 17.29
N ALA A 66 -7.38 0.74 16.36
CA ALA A 66 -8.59 1.54 16.59
C ALA A 66 -9.50 0.90 17.65
N PHE A 67 -9.69 -0.42 17.61
CA PHE A 67 -10.48 -1.15 18.60
C PHE A 67 -9.87 -1.09 20.02
N GLY A 68 -8.55 -1.06 20.13
CA GLY A 68 -7.87 -0.97 21.43
C GLY A 68 -7.85 0.43 22.07
N ARG A 69 -8.50 1.45 21.46
CA ARG A 69 -8.42 2.85 21.92
C ARG A 69 -9.69 3.27 22.66
N ASN A 70 -9.52 3.70 23.91
CA ASN A 70 -10.62 4.28 24.71
C ASN A 70 -10.94 5.75 24.33
N GLU A 71 -9.98 6.50 23.79
CA GLU A 71 -10.21 7.89 23.37
C GLU A 71 -10.81 7.93 21.96
N ALA A 72 -12.07 8.38 21.84
CA ALA A 72 -12.81 8.40 20.58
C ALA A 72 -12.10 9.15 19.44
N THR A 73 -11.42 10.26 19.75
CA THR A 73 -10.67 11.04 18.73
C THR A 73 -9.45 10.27 18.20
N ALA A 74 -8.78 9.51 19.07
CA ALA A 74 -7.65 8.69 18.70
C ALA A 74 -8.07 7.42 17.95
N ALA A 75 -9.19 6.81 18.34
CA ALA A 75 -9.81 5.70 17.62
C ALA A 75 -10.22 6.13 16.20
N ARG A 76 -10.89 7.28 16.05
CA ARG A 76 -11.29 7.83 14.73
C ARG A 76 -10.12 8.02 13.78
N ARG A 77 -8.95 8.44 14.28
CA ARG A 77 -7.73 8.58 13.47
C ARG A 77 -7.15 7.23 13.04
N ALA A 78 -7.18 6.24 13.92
CA ALA A 78 -6.77 4.88 13.58
C ALA A 78 -7.73 4.26 12.54
N TYR A 79 -9.04 4.48 12.67
CA TYR A 79 -10.01 4.10 11.62
C TYR A 79 -9.74 4.81 10.29
N ALA A 80 -9.36 6.09 10.31
CA ALA A 80 -8.98 6.79 9.08
C ALA A 80 -7.74 6.16 8.42
N LEU A 81 -6.71 5.78 9.19
CA LEU A 81 -5.54 5.06 8.66
C LEU A 81 -5.92 3.70 8.08
N ALA A 82 -6.82 2.97 8.76
CA ALA A 82 -7.34 1.70 8.27
C ALA A 82 -8.11 1.87 6.95
N GLY A 83 -8.94 2.90 6.86
CA GLY A 83 -9.68 3.25 5.64
C GLY A 83 -8.75 3.62 4.48
N ILE A 84 -7.68 4.38 4.71
CA ILE A 84 -6.68 4.72 3.69
C ILE A 84 -5.99 3.46 3.16
N GLY A 85 -5.58 2.56 4.06
CA GLY A 85 -4.99 1.28 3.66
C GLY A 85 -5.97 0.43 2.85
N ALA A 86 -7.22 0.33 3.30
CA ALA A 86 -8.23 -0.52 2.67
C ALA A 86 -8.63 0.03 1.29
N ALA A 87 -8.79 1.34 1.17
CA ALA A 87 -9.01 1.99 -0.12
C ALA A 87 -7.84 1.74 -1.07
N THR A 88 -6.60 1.86 -0.59
CA THR A 88 -5.40 1.57 -1.40
C THR A 88 -5.37 0.11 -1.85
N PHE A 89 -5.70 -0.84 -0.96
CA PHE A 89 -5.80 -2.26 -1.28
C PHE A 89 -6.81 -2.52 -2.40
N VAL A 90 -8.04 -1.99 -2.25
CA VAL A 90 -9.10 -2.18 -3.24
C VAL A 90 -8.70 -1.57 -4.59
N MET A 91 -8.18 -0.34 -4.59
CA MET A 91 -7.72 0.33 -5.81
C MET A 91 -6.57 -0.43 -6.47
N ALA A 92 -5.60 -0.92 -5.71
CA ALA A 92 -4.49 -1.72 -6.22
C ALA A 92 -4.97 -3.06 -6.78
N ALA A 93 -5.93 -3.73 -6.15
CA ALA A 93 -6.49 -4.98 -6.64
C ALA A 93 -7.20 -4.78 -7.98
N ILE A 94 -7.95 -3.68 -8.14
CA ILE A 94 -8.62 -3.34 -9.39
C ILE A 94 -7.61 -2.95 -10.47
N ALA A 95 -6.64 -2.10 -10.15
CA ALA A 95 -5.71 -1.55 -11.15
C ALA A 95 -4.63 -2.56 -11.58
N PHE A 96 -4.08 -3.33 -10.64
CA PHE A 96 -2.88 -4.13 -10.84
C PHE A 96 -3.11 -5.63 -10.62
N GLY A 97 -4.29 -6.05 -10.17
CA GLY A 97 -4.58 -7.47 -9.88
C GLY A 97 -4.42 -8.41 -11.08
N HIS A 98 -4.49 -7.87 -12.30
CA HIS A 98 -4.22 -8.64 -13.53
C HIS A 98 -2.78 -9.15 -13.63
N HIS A 99 -1.81 -8.55 -12.92
CA HIS A 99 -0.44 -9.05 -12.85
C HIS A 99 -0.30 -10.35 -12.01
N LEU A 100 -1.37 -10.81 -11.35
CA LEU A 100 -1.35 -12.01 -10.51
C LEU A 100 -1.75 -13.30 -11.24
N HIS A 101 -2.06 -13.23 -12.53
CA HIS A 101 -2.62 -14.33 -13.33
C HIS A 101 -1.87 -14.53 -14.65
#